data_AF-A0A2R6S3J0-F1
#
_entry.id   AF-A0A2R6S3J0-F1
#
_cell.length_a   1.000
_cell.length_b   1.000
_cell.length_c   1.000
_cell.angle_alpha   90.00
_cell.angle_beta   90.00
_cell.angle_gamma   90.00
#
_symmetry.space_group_name_H-M   'P 1'
#
loop_
_entity.id
_entity.type
_entity.pdbx_description
1 polymer ?
#
loop_
_entity_poly.entity_id
_entity_poly.type
_entity_poly.pdbx_seq_one_letter_code
_entity_poly.pdbx_strand_id
1 'polypeptide(L)' 'MDRDDYISNGELFLVLKMMVGNNLKDGQLQQIVDKTIMEADKDGDGKLSFDEFVQMVSNTDIVKQMTLEDMF' A
#
# COMPACT_ATOMS: atom_id res chain seq x y z
N MET A 1 11.62 7.02 -2.63
CA MET A 1 12.46 6.36 -1.64
C MET A 1 13.59 7.28 -1.26
N ASP A 2 13.25 8.18 -0.34
CA ASP A 2 14.14 9.12 0.33
C ASP A 2 14.92 8.49 1.50
N ARG A 3 14.64 7.20 1.82
CA ARG A 3 15.33 6.38 2.82
C ARG A 3 15.16 6.92 4.24
N ASP A 4 13.94 7.35 4.58
CA ASP A 4 13.61 7.87 5.90
C ASP A 4 13.06 6.82 6.89
N ASP A 5 13.11 5.53 6.53
CA ASP A 5 12.52 4.38 7.24
C ASP A 5 10.98 4.34 7.30
N TYR A 6 10.32 5.29 6.63
CA TYR A 6 8.87 5.32 6.48
C TYR A 6 8.47 5.11 5.03
N ILE A 7 7.20 4.76 4.83
CA ILE A 7 6.55 4.75 3.54
C ILE A 7 5.59 5.92 3.53
N SER A 8 5.93 6.95 2.77
CA SER A 8 5.02 8.08 2.54
C SER A 8 3.87 7.69 1.60
N ASN A 9 2.80 8.49 1.60
CA ASN A 9 1.67 8.34 0.68
C ASN A 9 2.12 8.25 -0.80
N GLY A 10 3.02 9.13 -1.22
CA GLY A 10 3.53 9.15 -2.59
C GLY A 10 4.34 7.89 -2.93
N GLU A 11 5.09 7.35 -1.98
CA GLU A 11 5.88 6.14 -2.19
C GLU A 11 5.02 4.88 -2.25
N LEU A 12 4.00 4.79 -1.38
CA LEU A 12 3.02 3.72 -1.45
C LEU A 12 2.29 3.74 -2.80
N PHE A 13 1.89 4.92 -3.27
CA PHE A 13 1.30 5.09 -4.59
C PHE A 13 2.20 4.57 -5.71
N LEU A 14 3.48 4.97 -5.70
CA LEU A 14 4.45 4.54 -6.72
C LEU A 14 4.64 3.02 -6.73
N VAL A 15 4.78 2.40 -5.56
CA VAL A 15 4.94 0.93 -5.45
C VAL A 15 3.70 0.23 -5.98
N LEU A 16 2.50 0.63 -5.55
CA LEU A 16 1.26 0.01 -6.02
C LEU A 16 1.06 0.25 -7.52
N LYS A 17 1.37 1.44 -8.05
CA LYS A 17 1.28 1.74 -9.49
C LYS A 17 2.20 0.85 -10.31
N MET A 18 3.40 0.57 -9.81
CA MET A 18 4.32 -0.37 -10.46
C MET A 18 3.78 -1.80 -10.47
N MET A 19 3.07 -2.22 -9.42
CA MET A 19 2.49 -3.57 -9.33
C MET A 19 1.22 -3.75 -10.17
N VAL A 20 0.29 -2.78 -10.16
CA VAL A 20 -0.99 -2.89 -10.89
C VAL A 20 -0.91 -2.38 -12.33
N GLY A 21 0.13 -1.62 -12.67
CA GLY A 21 0.31 -1.00 -13.99
C GLY A 21 -0.86 -0.08 -14.37
N ASN A 22 -1.39 -0.26 -15.58
CA ASN A 22 -2.49 0.53 -16.13
C ASN A 22 -3.88 -0.06 -15.84
N ASN A 23 -3.99 -1.09 -14.99
CA ASN A 23 -5.27 -1.71 -14.65
C ASN A 23 -6.16 -0.80 -13.77
N LEU A 24 -5.57 0.18 -13.09
CA LEU A 24 -6.29 1.19 -12.30
C LEU A 24 -5.98 2.61 -12.78
N LYS A 25 -7.00 3.46 -12.76
CA LYS A 25 -6.85 4.91 -12.95
C LYS A 25 -6.16 5.52 -11.73
N ASP A 26 -5.34 6.54 -11.95
CA ASP A 26 -4.55 7.18 -10.90
C ASP A 26 -5.42 7.68 -9.73
N GLY A 27 -6.60 8.26 -10.01
CA GLY A 27 -7.52 8.69 -8.96
C GLY A 27 -8.10 7.54 -8.12
N GLN A 28 -8.34 6.37 -8.72
CA GLN A 28 -8.80 5.20 -7.97
C GLN A 28 -7.66 4.61 -7.13
N LEU A 29 -6.45 4.59 -7.68
CA LEU A 29 -5.26 4.16 -6.96
C LEU A 29 -4.97 5.08 -5.78
N GLN A 30 -5.08 6.40 -5.95
CA GLN A 30 -4.90 7.37 -4.87
C GLN A 30 -5.92 7.16 -3.75
N GLN A 31 -7.19 6.89 -4.07
CA GLN A 31 -8.21 6.58 -3.06
C GLN A 31 -7.90 5.31 -2.27
N ILE A 32 -7.29 4.30 -2.90
CA ILE A 32 -6.86 3.08 -2.22
C ILE A 32 -5.71 3.43 -1.26
N VAL A 33 -4.69 4.13 -1.75
CA VAL A 33 -3.53 4.58 -0.95
C VAL A 33 -3.98 5.37 0.28
N ASP A 34 -4.88 6.35 0.09
CA ASP A 34 -5.36 7.21 1.18
C ASP A 34 -6.12 6.40 2.24
N LYS A 35 -6.97 5.45 1.83
CA LYS A 35 -7.66 4.55 2.76
C LYS A 35 -6.69 3.62 3.48
N THR A 36 -5.73 3.06 2.76
CA THR A 36 -4.73 2.16 3.33
C THR A 36 -3.93 2.86 4.42
N ILE A 37 -3.47 4.10 4.16
CA ILE A 37 -2.75 4.87 5.19
C ILE A 37 -3.68 5.18 6.36
N MET A 38 -4.89 5.67 6.11
CA MET A 38 -5.86 5.98 7.18
C MET A 38 -6.19 4.78 8.08
N GLU A 39 -6.21 3.58 7.53
CA GLU A 39 -6.50 2.35 8.29
C GLU A 39 -5.28 1.78 9.01
N ALA A 40 -4.09 1.92 8.42
CA ALA A 40 -2.85 1.30 8.91
C ALA A 40 -2.01 2.20 9.81
N ASP A 41 -2.07 3.53 9.62
CA ASP A 41 -1.41 4.53 10.45
C ASP A 41 -2.04 4.53 11.86
N LYS A 42 -1.35 3.90 12.82
CA LYS A 42 -1.85 3.75 14.20
C LYS A 42 -1.35 4.83 15.12
N ASP A 43 -0.23 5.45 14.78
CA ASP A 43 0.36 6.53 15.59
C ASP A 43 -0.05 7.94 15.13
N GLY A 44 -0.63 8.06 13.94
CA GLY A 44 -1.20 9.28 13.38
C GLY A 44 -0.17 10.22 12.76
N ASP A 45 1.00 9.71 12.35
CA ASP A 45 2.07 10.51 11.76
C ASP A 45 1.87 10.81 10.25
N GLY A 46 0.85 10.21 9.63
CA GLY A 46 0.50 10.38 8.23
C GLY A 46 1.35 9.56 7.26
N LYS A 47 2.15 8.62 7.77
CA LYS A 47 3.05 7.73 7.03
C LYS A 47 2.81 6.29 7.50
N LEU A 48 3.55 5.35 6.94
CA LEU A 48 3.58 3.98 7.44
C LEU A 48 5.00 3.60 7.82
N SER A 49 5.18 3.24 9.09
CA SER A 49 6.37 2.51 9.53
C SER A 49 6.38 1.08 8.97
N PHE A 50 7.54 0.43 9.04
CA PHE A 50 7.67 -0.99 8.63
C PHE A 50 6.69 -1.89 9.39
N ASP A 51 6.50 -1.67 10.69
CA ASP A 51 5.62 -2.50 11.52
C ASP A 51 4.14 -2.32 11.14
N GLU A 52 3.70 -1.09 10.88
CA GLU A 52 2.34 -0.79 10.40
C GLU A 52 2.09 -1.39 9.01
N PHE A 53 3.08 -1.31 8.13
CA PHE A 53 3.02 -1.95 6.82
C PHE A 53 2.87 -3.48 6.93
N VAL A 54 3.67 -4.14 7.77
CA VAL A 54 3.58 -5.60 7.98
C VAL A 54 2.22 -5.99 8.55
N GLN A 55 1.69 -5.23 9.52
CA GLN A 55 0.36 -5.48 10.07
C GLN A 55 -0.74 -5.31 9.02
N MET A 56 -0.65 -4.27 8.18
CA MET A 56 -1.60 -4.02 7.09
C MET A 56 -1.57 -5.17 6.06
N VAL A 57 -0.39 -5.55 5.59
CA VAL A 57 -0.20 -6.63 4.61
C VAL A 57 -0.67 -7.99 5.16
N SER A 58 -0.49 -8.23 6.47
CA SER A 58 -0.97 -9.46 7.12
C SER A 58 -2.49 -9.50 7.26
N ASN A 59 -3.14 -8.34 7.35
CA ASN A 59 -4.61 -8.23 7.50
C ASN A 59 -5.36 -8.08 6.18
N THR A 60 -4.66 -7.79 5.07
CA THR A 60 -5.31 -7.51 3.79
C THR A 60 -5.07 -8.63 2.79
N ASP A 61 -6.16 -9.28 2.34
CA ASP A 61 -6.19 -10.25 1.23
C ASP A 61 -5.67 -9.66 -0.11
N ILE A 62 -5.27 -8.39 -0.15
CA ILE A 62 -4.57 -7.75 -1.27
C ILE A 62 -3.33 -8.55 -1.67
N VAL A 63 -2.59 -9.14 -0.72
CA VAL A 63 -1.45 -10.02 -1.07
C VAL A 63 -1.95 -11.21 -1.88
N LYS A 64 -3.02 -11.88 -1.46
CA LYS A 64 -3.59 -13.01 -2.20
C LYS A 64 -4.09 -12.62 -3.59
N GLN A 65 -4.59 -11.40 -3.78
CA GLN A 65 -5.01 -10.92 -5.10
C GLN A 65 -3.84 -10.43 -5.98
N MET A 66 -2.70 -10.09 -5.39
CA MET A 66 -1.49 -9.63 -6.09
C MET A 66 -0.45 -10.75 -6.31
N THR A 67 -0.51 -11.83 -5.53
CA THR A 67 0.20 -13.08 -5.78
C THR A 67 -0.68 -13.99 -6.62
N LEU A 68 -0.17 -14.49 -7.74
CA LEU A 68 -0.85 -15.45 -8.62
C LEU A 68 -0.94 -16.86 -8.00
N GLU A 69 -1.33 -16.97 -6.72
CA GLU A 69 -1.49 -18.27 -6.05
C GLU A 69 -2.84 -18.91 -6.34
N ASP A 70 -3.84 -18.15 -6.79
CA ASP A 70 -5.17 -18.67 -7.21
C ASP A 70 -5.23 -19.12 -8.70
N MET A 71 -4.08 -19.27 -9.39
CA MET A 71 -4.03 -19.77 -10.78
C MET A 71 -3.68 -21.26 -10.93
N PHE A 72 -3.64 -22.04 -9.83
CA PHE A 72 -3.45 -23.50 -9.87
C PHE A 72 -4.41 -24.23 -8.94
#